data_AF-A0A5D6XH63-F1
#
_entry.id   AF-A0A5D6XH63-F1
#
_cell.length_a   1.000
_cell.length_b   1.000
_cell.length_c   1.000
_cell.angle_alpha   90.00
_cell.angle_beta   90.00
_cell.angle_gamma   90.00
#
_symmetry.space_group_name_H-M   'P 1'
#
loop_
_entity.id
_entity.type
_entity.pdbx_description
1 polymer ?
#
loop_
_entity_poly.entity_id
_entity_poly.type
_entity_poly.pdbx_seq_one_letter_code
_entity_poly.pdbx_strand_id
1 'polypeptide(L)'
;MSASDDIVKRAAEYCSSDKFVRVFDSFAREHAEVFADAAEGKADDDVEHKHEYKELHDRYLQLFEGELTDFVESEAVAIEEFFHECRGVVNGHFTALFEEHQYAWFVDRLLASMDYDHFYTLMVNEARSQRHRK
;
A
#
# COMPACT_ATOMS: atom_id res chain seq x y z
N MET A 1 10.00 2.54 -26.68
CA MET A 1 9.46 2.27 -25.34
C MET A 1 9.11 0.80 -25.33
N SER A 2 9.81 -0.01 -24.53
CA SER A 2 9.47 -1.44 -24.38
C SER A 2 8.17 -1.55 -23.57
N ALA A 3 7.47 -2.69 -23.71
CA ALA A 3 6.24 -2.94 -22.98
C ALA A 3 6.43 -2.96 -21.44
N SER A 4 7.66 -3.22 -20.97
CA SER A 4 8.02 -3.34 -19.55
C SER A 4 8.26 -1.98 -18.87
N ASP A 5 8.77 -0.94 -19.54
CA ASP A 5 8.86 0.42 -18.97
C ASP A 5 7.46 1.02 -18.67
N ASP A 6 6.41 0.49 -19.31
CA ASP A 6 5.04 1.00 -19.21
C ASP A 6 4.24 0.35 -18.05
N ILE A 7 4.67 -0.79 -17.50
CA ILE A 7 3.88 -1.46 -16.44
C ILE A 7 3.94 -0.72 -15.11
N VAL A 8 5.11 -0.15 -14.73
CA VAL A 8 5.25 0.63 -13.49
C VAL A 8 4.40 1.89 -13.54
N LYS A 9 4.37 2.56 -14.70
CA LYS A 9 3.50 3.70 -14.94
C LYS A 9 2.01 3.33 -14.80
N ARG A 10 1.56 2.28 -15.51
CA ARG A 10 0.16 1.84 -15.47
C ARG A 10 -0.24 1.38 -14.06
N ALA A 11 0.67 0.73 -13.33
CA ALA A 11 0.47 0.40 -11.92
C ALA A 11 0.31 1.64 -11.05
N ALA A 12 1.10 2.70 -11.28
CA ALA A 12 0.94 3.97 -10.57
C ALA A 12 -0.42 4.61 -10.82
N GLU A 13 -0.91 4.55 -12.06
CA GLU A 13 -2.25 5.01 -12.44
C GLU A 13 -3.34 4.14 -11.79
N TYR A 14 -3.19 2.82 -11.77
CA TYR A 14 -4.11 1.88 -11.13
C TYR A 14 -4.20 2.09 -9.62
N CYS A 15 -3.07 2.17 -8.92
CA CYS A 15 -3.02 2.39 -7.47
C CYS A 15 -3.58 3.76 -7.07
N SER A 16 -3.63 4.71 -8.00
CA SER A 16 -4.25 6.03 -7.80
C SER A 16 -5.73 6.07 -8.18
N SER A 17 -6.28 4.97 -8.71
CA SER A 17 -7.67 4.90 -9.16
C SER A 17 -8.66 4.81 -8.01
N ASP A 18 -9.86 5.36 -8.22
CA ASP A 18 -10.98 5.24 -7.29
C ASP A 18 -11.29 3.78 -6.95
N LYS A 19 -11.12 2.84 -7.90
CA LYS A 19 -11.38 1.42 -7.67
C LYS A 19 -10.43 0.89 -6.60
N PHE A 20 -9.13 1.08 -6.80
CA PHE A 20 -8.11 0.59 -5.87
C PHE A 20 -8.27 1.24 -4.49
N VAL A 21 -8.37 2.57 -4.45
CA VAL A 21 -8.56 3.31 -3.18
C VAL A 21 -9.79 2.83 -2.41
N ARG A 22 -10.91 2.57 -3.10
CA ARG A 22 -12.15 2.08 -2.46
C ARG A 22 -11.99 0.70 -1.81
N VAL A 23 -11.14 -0.18 -2.35
CA VAL A 23 -10.89 -1.50 -1.77
C VAL A 23 -10.27 -1.35 -0.39
N PHE A 24 -9.22 -0.54 -0.26
CA PHE A 24 -8.53 -0.31 1.01
C PHE A 24 -9.33 0.57 1.98
N ASP A 25 -10.07 1.56 1.48
CA ASP A 25 -11.02 2.33 2.29
C ASP A 25 -12.09 1.42 2.91
N SER A 26 -12.59 0.44 2.15
CA SER A 26 -13.59 -0.52 2.64
C SER A 26 -12.98 -1.45 3.69
N PHE A 27 -11.78 -1.97 3.43
CA PHE A 27 -11.03 -2.77 4.41
C PHE A 27 -10.82 -2.00 5.73
N ALA A 28 -10.35 -0.74 5.63
CA ALA A 28 -10.13 0.10 6.80
C ALA A 28 -11.45 0.33 7.56
N ARG A 29 -12.55 0.61 6.84
CA ARG A 29 -13.86 0.82 7.46
C ARG A 29 -14.37 -0.40 8.21
N GLU A 30 -14.20 -1.58 7.65
CA GLU A 30 -14.68 -2.84 8.22
C GLU A 30 -13.87 -3.28 9.44
N HIS A 31 -12.60 -2.89 9.53
CA HIS A 31 -11.69 -3.41 10.55
C HIS A 31 -11.19 -2.38 11.58
N ALA A 32 -11.47 -1.09 11.38
CA ALA A 32 -11.00 -0.01 12.26
C ALA A 32 -11.50 -0.12 13.72
N GLU A 33 -12.62 -0.78 13.99
CA GLU A 33 -13.13 -0.94 15.36
C GLU A 33 -12.14 -1.68 16.28
N VAL A 34 -11.32 -2.57 15.73
CA VAL A 34 -10.26 -3.29 16.47
C VAL A 34 -9.23 -2.31 17.07
N PHE A 35 -9.08 -1.13 16.45
CA PHE A 35 -8.16 -0.08 16.86
C PHE A 35 -8.83 1.00 17.73
N ALA A 36 -10.06 0.78 18.21
CA ALA A 36 -10.78 1.77 19.02
C ALA A 36 -10.00 2.20 20.27
N ASP A 37 -9.39 1.25 20.98
CA ASP A 37 -8.59 1.54 22.19
C ASP A 37 -7.36 2.38 21.84
N ALA A 38 -6.68 2.07 20.74
CA ALA A 38 -5.54 2.84 20.23
C ALA A 38 -5.97 4.25 19.78
N ALA A 39 -7.19 4.40 19.28
CA ALA A 39 -7.78 5.69 18.94
C ALA A 39 -8.15 6.52 20.18
N GLU A 40 -8.47 5.88 21.31
CA GLU A 40 -8.79 6.48 22.61
C GLU A 40 -7.57 6.87 23.43
N GLY A 41 -6.49 6.09 23.32
CA GLY A 41 -5.22 6.39 23.95
C GLY A 41 -4.71 7.78 23.52
N LYS A 42 -4.31 8.60 24.50
CA LYS A 42 -3.32 9.64 24.18
C LYS A 42 -2.13 8.92 23.59
N ALA A 43 -1.57 9.46 22.52
CA ALA A 43 -0.39 8.93 21.84
C ALA A 43 0.84 8.96 22.78
N ASP A 44 0.84 8.14 23.81
CA ASP A 44 2.03 7.70 24.53
C ASP A 44 2.47 6.39 23.88
N ASP A 45 3.78 6.20 23.77
CA ASP A 45 4.50 5.07 23.15
C ASP A 45 4.19 3.68 23.77
N ASP A 46 3.18 3.59 24.64
CA ASP A 46 2.81 2.41 25.42
C ASP A 46 1.45 1.83 24.98
N VAL A 47 1.12 1.95 23.68
CA VAL A 47 0.01 1.20 23.10
C VAL A 47 0.45 -0.24 22.94
N GLU A 48 -0.08 -1.14 23.76
CA GLU A 48 0.10 -2.58 23.59
C GLU A 48 -0.41 -2.98 22.19
N HIS A 49 0.52 -3.28 21.28
CA HIS A 49 0.17 -3.76 19.96
C HIS A 49 -0.41 -5.16 20.05
N LYS A 50 -1.74 -5.23 19.96
CA LYS A 50 -2.49 -6.49 19.98
C LYS A 50 -2.05 -7.39 18.84
N HIS A 51 -2.07 -8.70 19.09
CA HIS A 51 -1.79 -9.71 18.04
C HIS A 51 -2.71 -9.53 16.82
N GLU A 52 -3.96 -9.16 17.07
CA GLU A 52 -4.99 -8.86 16.06
C GLU A 52 -4.55 -7.77 15.06
N TYR A 53 -3.71 -6.81 15.46
CA TYR A 53 -3.22 -5.78 14.54
C TYR A 53 -2.28 -6.37 13.49
N LYS A 54 -1.43 -7.31 13.90
CA LYS A 54 -0.53 -8.01 12.96
C LYS A 54 -1.30 -8.95 12.04
N GLU A 55 -2.27 -9.68 12.57
CA GLU A 55 -3.12 -10.55 11.74
C GLU A 55 -3.91 -9.74 10.70
N LEU A 56 -4.39 -8.54 11.06
CA LEU A 56 -5.04 -7.65 10.11
C LEU A 56 -4.07 -7.03 9.11
N HIS A 57 -2.83 -6.75 9.51
CA HIS A 57 -1.78 -6.29 8.59
C HIS A 57 -1.44 -7.38 7.57
N ASP A 58 -1.28 -8.63 7.99
CA ASP A 58 -1.04 -9.77 7.07
C ASP A 58 -2.19 -9.92 6.08
N ARG A 59 -3.45 -9.78 6.52
CA ARG A 59 -4.63 -9.79 5.65
C ARG A 59 -4.67 -8.58 4.71
N TYR A 60 -4.26 -7.42 5.18
CA TYR A 60 -4.15 -6.21 4.36
C TYR A 60 -3.08 -6.39 3.25
N LEU A 61 -1.93 -6.99 3.58
CA LEU A 61 -0.89 -7.32 2.61
C LEU A 61 -1.38 -8.33 1.56
N GLN A 62 -2.10 -9.36 1.97
CA GLN A 62 -2.72 -10.31 1.04
C GLN A 62 -3.71 -9.65 0.09
N LEU A 63 -4.53 -8.72 0.59
CA LEU A 63 -5.44 -7.93 -0.24
C LEU A 63 -4.67 -7.07 -1.25
N PHE A 64 -3.59 -6.44 -0.79
CA PHE A 64 -2.74 -5.60 -1.63
C PHE A 64 -2.04 -6.38 -2.73
N GLU A 65 -1.44 -7.52 -2.38
CA GLU A 65 -0.80 -8.44 -3.31
C GLU A 65 -1.81 -8.99 -4.31
N GLY A 66 -3.02 -9.35 -3.87
CA GLY A 66 -4.11 -9.80 -4.74
C GLY A 66 -4.51 -8.75 -5.76
N GLU A 67 -4.81 -7.52 -5.32
CA GLU A 67 -5.22 -6.43 -6.22
C GLU A 67 -4.13 -6.05 -7.23
N LEU A 68 -2.85 -6.06 -6.82
CA LEU A 68 -1.74 -5.82 -7.73
C LEU A 68 -1.53 -6.99 -8.71
N THR A 69 -1.62 -8.23 -8.24
CA THR A 69 -1.47 -9.42 -9.08
C THR A 69 -2.56 -9.47 -10.13
N ASP A 70 -3.83 -9.29 -9.72
CA ASP A 70 -4.97 -9.24 -10.64
C ASP A 70 -4.80 -8.15 -11.70
N PHE A 71 -4.31 -6.98 -11.31
CA PHE A 71 -4.02 -5.90 -12.25
C PHE A 71 -2.88 -6.27 -13.23
N VAL A 72 -1.74 -6.72 -12.72
CA VAL A 72 -0.55 -7.03 -13.53
C VAL A 72 -0.85 -8.17 -14.52
N GLU A 73 -1.55 -9.21 -14.06
CA GLU A 73 -1.99 -10.31 -14.92
C GLU A 73 -3.03 -9.86 -15.97
N SER A 74 -3.90 -8.91 -15.63
CA SER A 74 -4.85 -8.32 -16.61
C SER A 74 -4.16 -7.55 -17.73
N GLU A 75 -2.95 -7.04 -17.47
CA GLU A 75 -2.08 -6.40 -18.46
C GLU A 75 -1.18 -7.42 -19.21
N ALA A 76 -1.42 -8.72 -19.01
CA ALA A 76 -0.65 -9.83 -19.57
C ALA A 76 0.84 -9.82 -19.18
N VAL A 77 1.16 -9.27 -18.01
CA VAL A 77 2.50 -9.26 -17.42
C VAL A 77 2.51 -10.23 -16.23
N ALA A 78 3.64 -10.89 -15.98
CA ALA A 78 3.80 -11.71 -14.79
C ALA A 78 4.15 -10.84 -13.58
N ILE A 79 3.65 -11.17 -12.40
CA ILE A 79 3.91 -10.39 -11.17
C ILE A 79 5.41 -10.31 -10.85
N GLU A 80 6.18 -11.35 -11.18
CA GLU A 80 7.64 -11.37 -11.02
C GLU A 80 8.35 -10.37 -11.93
N GLU A 81 7.83 -10.15 -13.13
CA GLU A 81 8.33 -9.15 -14.08
C GLU A 81 8.04 -7.74 -13.55
N PHE A 82 6.83 -7.49 -13.04
CA PHE A 82 6.52 -6.22 -12.38
C PHE A 82 7.47 -5.92 -11.21
N PHE A 83 7.72 -6.90 -10.32
CA PHE A 83 8.67 -6.72 -9.24
C PHE A 83 10.12 -6.55 -9.72
N HIS A 84 10.49 -7.17 -10.84
CA HIS A 84 11.79 -6.94 -11.46
C HIS A 84 11.94 -5.47 -11.89
N GLU A 85 10.92 -4.93 -12.55
CA GLU A 85 10.90 -3.52 -12.97
C GLU A 85 10.93 -2.57 -11.77
N CYS A 86 10.11 -2.80 -10.73
CA CYS A 86 10.16 -2.00 -9.49
C CYS A 86 11.56 -2.00 -8.86
N ARG A 87 12.25 -3.14 -8.82
CA ARG A 87 13.65 -3.20 -8.34
C ARG A 87 14.61 -2.43 -9.25
N GLY A 88 14.39 -2.46 -10.56
CA GLY A 88 15.18 -1.69 -11.53
C GLY A 88 15.04 -0.18 -11.31
N VAL A 89 13.82 0.28 -11.00
CA VAL A 89 13.50 1.68 -10.64
C VAL A 89 14.27 2.12 -9.40
N VAL A 90 14.23 1.34 -8.32
CA VAL A 90 14.88 1.67 -7.04
C VAL A 90 16.41 1.62 -7.14
N ASN A 91 16.95 0.66 -7.90
CA ASN A 91 18.40 0.47 -8.02
C ASN A 91 19.06 1.37 -9.08
N GLY A 92 18.29 2.24 -9.76
CA GLY A 92 18.82 3.15 -10.79
C GLY A 92 19.38 2.42 -12.02
N HIS A 93 18.92 1.19 -12.31
CA HIS A 93 19.44 0.37 -13.42
C HIS A 93 19.13 0.96 -14.81
N PHE A 94 18.19 1.91 -14.91
CA PHE A 94 17.69 2.46 -16.17
C PHE A 94 17.92 3.97 -16.34
N THR A 95 18.68 4.61 -15.45
CA THR A 95 18.93 6.06 -15.50
C THR A 95 20.37 6.39 -15.88
N ALA A 96 20.57 7.53 -16.54
CA ALA A 96 21.92 8.08 -16.70
C ALA A 96 22.51 8.38 -15.31
N LEU A 97 23.84 8.39 -15.21
CA LEU A 97 24.54 8.76 -13.96
C LEU A 97 23.91 10.03 -13.37
N PHE A 98 23.40 9.92 -12.12
CA PHE A 98 22.77 10.98 -11.32
C PHE A 98 21.31 11.36 -11.66
N GLU A 99 20.60 10.58 -12.49
CA GLU A 99 19.16 10.76 -12.70
C GLU A 99 18.33 9.77 -11.89
N GLU A 100 17.23 10.26 -11.31
CA GLU A 100 16.24 9.43 -10.62
C GLU A 100 15.16 8.99 -11.62
N HIS A 101 14.70 7.75 -11.51
CA HIS A 101 13.67 7.24 -12.40
C HIS A 101 12.35 7.97 -12.14
N GLN A 102 11.60 8.31 -13.19
CA GLN A 102 10.37 9.12 -13.11
C GLN A 102 9.32 8.57 -12.13
N TYR A 103 9.33 7.26 -11.89
CA TYR A 103 8.38 6.55 -11.02
C TYR A 103 9.00 6.03 -9.70
N ALA A 104 10.21 6.49 -9.32
CA ALA A 104 10.81 6.13 -8.03
C ALA A 104 9.90 6.49 -6.85
N TRP A 105 9.32 7.70 -6.87
CA TRP A 105 8.33 8.16 -5.89
C TRP A 105 7.14 7.20 -5.71
N PHE A 106 6.72 6.54 -6.80
CA PHE A 106 5.59 5.61 -6.76
C PHE A 106 6.01 4.31 -6.08
N VAL A 107 7.18 3.75 -6.43
CA VAL A 107 7.66 2.52 -5.82
C VAL A 107 7.92 2.73 -4.33
N ASP A 108 8.50 3.86 -3.94
CA ASP A 108 8.70 4.22 -2.53
C ASP A 108 7.36 4.32 -1.79
N ARG A 109 6.36 4.98 -2.40
CA ARG A 109 5.02 5.07 -1.83
C ARG A 109 4.33 3.71 -1.75
N LEU A 110 4.54 2.85 -2.74
CA LEU A 110 4.00 1.49 -2.76
C LEU A 110 4.56 0.70 -1.58
N LEU A 111 5.88 0.71 -1.39
CA LEU A 111 6.55 0.05 -0.25
C LEU A 111 6.04 0.61 1.09
N ALA A 112 6.02 1.94 1.24
CA ALA A 112 5.54 2.59 2.45
C ALA A 112 4.08 2.23 2.76
N SER A 113 3.24 2.02 1.75
CA SER A 113 1.83 1.64 1.94
C SER A 113 1.64 0.20 2.43
N MET A 114 2.68 -0.64 2.31
CA MET A 114 2.72 -2.00 2.83
C MET A 114 3.35 -2.08 4.23
N ASP A 115 4.02 -1.03 4.69
CA ASP A 115 4.65 -1.03 6.01
C ASP A 115 3.63 -1.00 7.15
N TYR A 116 3.96 -1.71 8.23
CA TYR A 116 3.10 -1.84 9.40
C TYR A 116 2.74 -0.48 10.02
N ASP A 117 3.69 0.44 10.12
CA ASP A 117 3.46 1.76 10.74
C ASP A 117 2.46 2.60 9.95
N HIS A 118 2.52 2.51 8.61
CA HIS A 118 1.58 3.19 7.73
C HIS A 118 0.18 2.58 7.86
N PHE A 119 0.11 1.25 7.82
CA PHE A 119 -1.12 0.50 8.06
C PHE A 119 -1.74 0.83 9.42
N TYR A 120 -0.94 0.80 10.48
CA TYR A 120 -1.40 1.11 11.84
C TYR A 120 -1.98 2.53 11.92
N THR A 121 -1.26 3.51 11.35
CA THR A 121 -1.72 4.90 11.31
C THR A 121 -3.03 5.05 10.53
N LEU A 122 -3.17 4.37 9.39
CA LEU A 122 -4.41 4.33 8.60
C LEU A 122 -5.59 3.83 9.45
N MET A 123 -5.43 2.69 10.11
CA MET A 123 -6.49 2.06 10.89
C MET A 123 -6.90 2.88 12.11
N VAL A 124 -5.94 3.44 12.84
CA VAL A 124 -6.22 4.33 13.99
C VAL A 124 -6.95 5.60 13.54
N ASN A 125 -6.57 6.18 12.40
CA ASN A 125 -7.23 7.37 11.86
C ASN A 125 -8.66 7.08 11.41
N GLU A 126 -8.91 5.94 10.74
CA GLU A 126 -10.26 5.55 10.37
C GLU A 126 -11.12 5.25 11.62
N ALA A 127 -10.55 4.61 12.65
CA ALA A 127 -11.23 4.37 13.92
C ALA A 127 -11.67 5.68 14.58
N ARG A 128 -10.79 6.70 14.60
CA ARG A 128 -11.12 8.05 15.05
C ARG A 128 -12.22 8.69 14.20
N SER A 129 -12.13 8.57 12.87
CA SER A 129 -13.11 9.13 11.95
C SER A 129 -14.51 8.54 12.15
N GLN A 130 -14.62 7.22 12.30
CA GLN A 130 -15.91 6.56 12.52
C GLN A 130 -16.60 7.01 13.81
N ARG A 131 -15.82 7.33 14.85
CA ARG A 131 -16.37 7.85 16.11
C ARG A 131 -16.86 9.28 15.98
N HIS A 132 -16.25 10.10 15.13
CA HIS A 132 -16.76 11.45 14.82
C HIS A 132 -18.00 11.44 13.91
N ARG A 133 -18.24 10.35 13.16
CA ARG A 133 -19.43 10.19 12.31
C ARG A 133 -20.65 9.61 13.05
N LYS A 134 -20.46 9.01 14.23
CA LYS A 134 -21.52 8.49 15.12
C LYS A 134 -22.07 9.60 16.00
#